data_AF-A0A1Y2D5V2-F1
#
_entry.id   AF-A0A1Y2D5V2-F1
#
_cell.length_a   1.000
_cell.length_b   1.000
_cell.length_c   1.000
_cell.angle_alpha   90.00
_cell.angle_beta   90.00
_cell.angle_gamma   90.00
#
_symmetry.space_group_name_H-M   'P 1'
#
loop_
_entity.id
_entity.type
_entity.pdbx_description
1 polymer ?
#
loop_
_entity_poly.entity_id
_entity_poly.type
_entity_poly.pdbx_seq_one_letter_code
_entity_poly.pdbx_strand_id
1 'polypeptide(L)'
;MIEEQESIKNAEAAKRQRDLRKYGKKVQTEKILEKNKIKKMEMEKINHLKRKRSDNNDDDFDVSLDFDDNKSKNKAQKSKKRLAKDKKFGYGGRKRGSKQNTAESTADMSGFSYKKMKESSFGDNKNKKAKRPGKSKRMASRR
;
A
#
# COMPACT_ATOMS: atom_id res chain seq x y z
N MET A 1 34.66 37.58 -3.26
CA MET A 1 33.54 37.89 -2.36
C MET A 1 32.22 37.23 -2.77
N ILE A 2 31.79 37.31 -4.03
CA ILE A 2 30.54 36.65 -4.48
C ILE A 2 30.67 35.11 -4.45
N GLU A 3 31.77 34.57 -4.96
CA GLU A 3 32.01 33.11 -5.00
C GLU A 3 32.09 32.49 -3.61
N GLU A 4 32.68 33.20 -2.65
CA GLU A 4 32.78 32.74 -1.26
C GLU A 4 31.39 32.66 -0.61
N GLN A 5 30.55 33.68 -0.81
CA GLN A 5 29.16 33.66 -0.32
C GLN A 5 28.34 32.54 -0.96
N GLU A 6 28.53 32.27 -2.26
CA GLU A 6 27.88 31.16 -2.94
C GLU A 6 28.36 29.80 -2.42
N SER A 7 29.65 29.65 -2.13
CA SER A 7 30.21 28.43 -1.56
C SER A 7 29.60 28.11 -0.18
N ILE A 8 29.41 29.14 0.66
CA ILE A 8 28.78 29.01 1.98
C ILE A 8 27.30 28.63 1.84
N LYS A 9 26.56 29.29 0.95
CA LYS A 9 25.15 28.95 0.66
C LYS A 9 24.99 27.51 0.17
N ASN A 10 25.89 27.05 -0.70
CA ASN A 10 25.88 25.69 -1.20
C ASN A 10 26.20 24.66 -0.11
N ALA A 11 27.15 24.97 0.77
CA ALA A 11 27.47 24.12 1.93
C ALA A 11 26.29 24.02 2.90
N GLU A 12 25.57 25.12 3.17
CA GLU A 12 24.35 25.10 3.98
C GLU A 12 23.22 24.31 3.34
N ALA A 13 22.99 24.49 2.04
CA ALA A 13 21.98 23.73 1.31
C ALA A 13 22.27 22.22 1.35
N ALA A 14 23.54 21.83 1.22
CA ALA A 14 23.97 20.44 1.34
C ALA A 14 23.73 19.88 2.75
N LYS A 15 24.00 20.66 3.80
CA LYS A 15 23.67 20.28 5.20
C LYS A 15 22.17 20.07 5.38
N ARG A 16 21.34 21.04 4.95
CA ARG A 16 19.87 20.91 5.00
C ARG A 16 19.36 19.69 4.23
N GLN A 17 19.93 19.40 3.07
CA GLN A 17 19.54 18.22 2.28
C GLN A 17 19.91 16.91 2.98
N ARG A 18 21.05 16.85 3.68
CA ARG A 18 21.44 15.69 4.50
C ARG A 18 20.45 15.49 5.65
N ASP A 19 20.08 16.56 6.35
CA ASP A 19 19.11 16.50 7.45
C ASP A 19 17.72 16.08 6.96
N LEU A 20 17.26 16.63 5.83
CA LEU A 20 16.01 16.21 5.20
C LEU A 20 16.03 14.73 4.81
N ARG A 21 17.16 14.18 4.34
CA ARG A 21 17.28 12.74 4.05
C ARG A 21 17.31 11.89 5.32
N LYS A 22 18.04 12.35 6.34
CA LYS A 22 18.21 11.64 7.62
C LYS A 22 16.91 11.57 8.41
N TYR A 23 16.18 12.69 8.50
CA TYR A 23 14.99 12.82 9.32
C TYR A 23 13.69 12.74 8.51
N GLY A 24 13.74 12.77 7.17
CA GLY A 24 12.55 12.79 6.32
C GLY A 24 11.57 11.65 6.59
N LYS A 25 12.06 10.43 6.79
CA LYS A 25 11.21 9.28 7.17
C LYS A 25 10.61 9.45 8.57
N LYS A 26 11.39 9.92 9.55
CA LYS A 26 10.91 10.16 10.92
C LYS A 26 9.82 11.24 10.95
N VAL A 27 10.05 12.34 10.23
CA VAL A 27 9.07 13.44 10.07
C VAL A 27 7.78 12.94 9.41
N GLN A 28 7.86 12.07 8.40
CA GLN A 28 6.66 11.48 7.79
C GLN A 28 5.88 10.61 8.77
N THR A 29 6.56 9.76 9.54
CA THR A 29 5.90 8.89 10.53
C THR A 29 5.29 9.70 11.68
N GLU A 30 6.00 10.72 12.16
CA GLU A 30 5.52 11.62 13.22
C GLU A 30 4.29 12.39 12.77
N LYS A 31 4.29 12.94 11.54
CA LYS A 31 3.12 13.62 10.97
C LYS A 31 1.90 12.71 10.82
N ILE A 32 2.08 11.45 10.43
CA ILE A 32 0.97 10.49 10.35
C ILE A 32 0.41 10.19 11.74
N LEU A 33 1.31 9.98 12.70
CA LEU A 33 0.94 9.70 14.10
C LEU A 33 0.23 10.90 14.74
N GLU A 34 0.71 12.11 14.51
CA GLU A 34 0.09 13.36 14.94
C GLU A 34 -1.32 13.53 14.35
N LYS A 35 -1.48 13.32 13.03
CA LYS A 35 -2.80 13.34 12.38
C LYS A 35 -3.76 12.31 12.98
N ASN A 36 -3.28 11.11 13.27
CA ASN A 36 -4.10 10.07 13.89
C ASN A 36 -4.48 10.43 15.33
N LYS A 37 -3.57 11.04 16.11
CA LYS A 37 -3.86 11.56 17.45
C LYS A 37 -4.92 12.67 17.41
N ILE A 38 -4.79 13.64 16.51
CA ILE A 38 -5.76 14.73 16.32
C ILE A 38 -7.14 14.15 16.01
N LYS A 39 -7.23 13.25 15.02
CA LYS A 39 -8.50 12.57 14.69
C LYS A 39 -9.08 11.82 15.88
N LYS A 40 -8.26 11.12 16.66
CA LYS A 40 -8.72 10.40 17.84
C LYS A 40 -9.30 11.35 18.89
N MET A 41 -8.59 12.44 19.21
CA MET A 41 -9.06 13.46 20.16
C MET A 41 -10.35 14.14 19.68
N GLU A 42 -10.47 14.43 18.38
CA GLU A 42 -11.70 14.98 17.79
C GLU A 42 -12.87 14.00 17.90
N MET A 43 -12.64 12.72 17.58
CA MET A 43 -13.66 11.67 17.72
C MET A 43 -14.08 11.45 19.16
N GLU A 44 -13.15 11.51 20.13
CA GLU A 44 -13.45 11.44 21.56
C GLU A 44 -14.29 12.64 22.01
N LYS A 45 -13.95 13.86 21.56
CA LYS A 45 -14.78 15.06 21.81
C LYS A 45 -16.19 14.87 21.24
N ILE A 46 -16.32 14.43 20.00
CA ILE A 46 -17.62 14.18 19.36
C ILE A 46 -18.41 13.13 20.15
N ASN A 47 -17.77 12.03 20.55
CA ASN A 47 -18.42 10.97 21.31
C ASN A 47 -18.86 11.46 22.70
N HIS A 48 -18.05 12.29 23.36
CA HIS A 48 -18.41 12.91 24.63
C HIS A 48 -19.61 13.85 24.49
N LEU A 49 -19.64 14.68 23.44
CA LEU A 49 -20.79 15.53 23.14
C LEU A 49 -22.04 14.70 22.78
N LYS A 50 -21.89 13.61 22.02
CA LYS A 50 -22.99 12.69 21.69
C LYS A 50 -23.56 12.03 22.93
N ARG A 51 -22.71 11.53 23.84
CA ARG A 51 -23.14 10.95 25.11
C ARG A 51 -23.85 11.98 25.99
N LYS A 52 -23.28 13.18 26.13
CA LYS A 52 -23.94 14.29 26.84
C LYS A 52 -25.31 14.64 26.25
N ARG A 53 -25.47 14.65 24.92
CA ARG A 53 -26.80 14.88 24.31
C ARG A 53 -27.76 13.74 24.60
N SER A 54 -27.29 12.49 24.55
CA SER A 54 -28.10 11.31 24.87
C SER A 54 -28.62 11.33 26.31
N ASP A 55 -27.79 11.75 27.28
CA ASP A 55 -28.17 11.78 28.70
C ASP A 55 -29.10 12.96 29.07
N ASN A 56 -29.30 13.94 28.16
CA ASN A 56 -30.14 15.13 28.40
C ASN A 56 -31.42 15.15 27.53
N ASN A 57 -31.73 14.08 26.80
CA ASN A 57 -32.88 14.01 25.91
C ASN A 57 -33.89 12.98 26.42
N ASP A 58 -34.68 13.36 27.43
CA ASP A 58 -35.92 12.68 27.78
C ASP A 58 -37.18 13.34 27.16
N ASP A 59 -37.06 14.39 26.32
CA ASP A 59 -38.25 15.08 25.77
C ASP A 59 -38.16 15.40 24.25
N ASP A 60 -39.04 14.74 23.49
CA ASP A 60 -39.95 15.30 22.46
C ASP A 60 -39.45 15.95 21.15
N PHE A 61 -38.19 15.78 20.73
CA PHE A 61 -37.80 16.18 19.36
C PHE A 61 -36.89 15.15 18.66
N ASP A 62 -37.43 13.95 18.43
CA ASP A 62 -36.92 13.03 17.41
C ASP A 62 -37.30 13.56 16.02
N VAL A 63 -36.64 14.65 15.58
CA VAL A 63 -36.47 14.86 14.14
C VAL A 63 -35.44 13.83 13.73
N SER A 64 -35.95 12.65 13.40
CA SER A 64 -35.20 11.63 12.69
C SER A 64 -34.59 12.32 11.49
N LEU A 65 -33.29 12.59 11.57
CA LEU A 65 -32.49 12.80 10.38
C LEU A 65 -32.56 11.47 9.65
N ASP A 66 -33.57 11.35 8.79
CA ASP A 66 -33.66 10.37 7.71
C ASP A 66 -32.43 10.58 6.82
N PHE A 67 -31.29 10.11 7.33
CA PHE A 67 -30.24 9.64 6.47
C PHE A 67 -30.80 8.36 5.87
N ASP A 68 -31.45 8.53 4.73
CA ASP A 68 -31.77 7.48 3.77
C ASP A 68 -30.53 6.60 3.50
N ASP A 69 -30.28 5.65 4.39
CA ASP A 69 -29.30 4.56 4.22
C ASP A 69 -29.81 3.51 3.20
N ASN A 70 -30.85 3.87 2.42
CA ASN A 70 -31.37 3.10 1.29
C ASN A 70 -30.72 3.47 -0.06
N LYS A 71 -29.58 4.16 -0.07
CA LYS A 71 -28.84 4.47 -1.32
C LYS A 71 -27.70 3.51 -1.65
N SER A 72 -27.77 2.23 -1.25
CA SER A 72 -26.72 1.24 -1.56
C SER A 72 -27.10 0.15 -2.58
N LYS A 73 -28.36 0.03 -3.01
CA LYS A 73 -28.78 -1.12 -3.85
C LYS A 73 -28.55 -0.98 -5.36
N ASN A 74 -28.15 0.20 -5.87
CA ASN A 74 -27.92 0.42 -7.31
C ASN A 74 -26.48 0.81 -7.66
N LYS A 75 -25.46 0.22 -7.01
CA LYS A 75 -24.11 0.26 -7.59
C LYS A 75 -24.03 -0.76 -8.71
N ALA A 76 -23.96 -0.27 -9.95
CA ALA A 76 -23.72 -1.10 -11.13
C ALA A 76 -22.59 -2.11 -10.85
N GLN A 77 -22.92 -3.40 -10.90
CA GLN A 77 -21.94 -4.44 -10.66
C GLN A 77 -20.78 -4.29 -11.65
N LYS A 78 -19.56 -4.18 -11.13
CA LYS A 78 -18.36 -4.13 -11.96
C LYS A 78 -18.31 -5.39 -12.82
N SER A 79 -18.07 -5.23 -14.12
CA SER A 79 -17.93 -6.38 -15.03
C SER A 79 -16.86 -7.36 -14.53
N LYS A 80 -17.04 -8.67 -14.77
CA LYS A 80 -16.06 -9.70 -14.40
C LYS A 80 -14.65 -9.38 -14.91
N LYS A 81 -14.54 -8.80 -16.11
CA LYS A 81 -13.28 -8.32 -16.68
C LYS A 81 -12.64 -7.23 -15.82
N ARG A 82 -13.43 -6.30 -15.28
CA ARG A 82 -12.94 -5.26 -14.37
C ARG A 82 -12.57 -5.82 -13.00
N LEU A 83 -13.35 -6.75 -12.44
CA LEU A 83 -13.00 -7.43 -11.19
C LEU A 83 -11.67 -8.19 -11.29
N ALA A 84 -11.44 -8.91 -12.40
CA ALA A 84 -10.18 -9.60 -12.64
C ALA A 84 -8.99 -8.63 -12.79
N LYS A 85 -9.21 -7.48 -13.46
CA LYS A 85 -8.20 -6.42 -13.56
C LYS A 85 -7.95 -5.74 -12.21
N ASP A 86 -8.98 -5.46 -11.42
CA ASP A 86 -8.87 -4.88 -10.08
C ASP A 86 -8.11 -5.85 -9.14
N LYS A 87 -8.39 -7.16 -9.21
CA LYS A 87 -7.62 -8.18 -8.48
C LYS A 87 -6.17 -8.26 -8.95
N LYS A 88 -5.93 -8.18 -10.27
CA LYS A 88 -4.59 -8.29 -10.86
C LYS A 88 -3.77 -7.01 -10.76
N PHE A 89 -4.38 -5.83 -10.72
CA PHE A 89 -3.72 -4.53 -10.87
C PHE A 89 -4.11 -3.47 -9.83
N GLY A 90 -5.06 -3.74 -8.94
CA GLY A 90 -5.69 -2.73 -8.08
C GLY A 90 -6.74 -1.90 -8.83
N TYR A 91 -7.56 -1.14 -8.09
CA TYR A 91 -8.54 -0.23 -8.69
C TYR A 91 -7.82 0.94 -9.40
N GLY A 92 -8.11 1.16 -10.68
CA GLY A 92 -7.58 2.32 -11.44
C GLY A 92 -6.33 2.06 -12.30
N GLY A 93 -5.77 0.84 -12.28
CA GLY A 93 -4.67 0.44 -13.17
C GLY A 93 -3.27 0.96 -12.79
N ARG A 94 -2.26 0.21 -13.30
CA ARG A 94 -0.80 0.27 -13.05
C ARG A 94 -0.37 0.24 -11.57
N LYS A 95 0.04 -0.97 -11.17
CA LYS A 95 0.68 -1.31 -9.89
C LYS A 95 2.04 -0.63 -9.70
N ARG A 96 2.06 0.54 -9.10
CA ARG A 96 3.24 1.00 -8.35
C ARG A 96 3.31 0.16 -7.07
N GLY A 97 3.82 -1.07 -7.16
CA GLY A 97 3.98 -1.93 -5.98
C GLY A 97 3.93 -3.45 -6.17
N SER A 98 3.50 -4.01 -7.32
CA SER A 98 3.50 -5.50 -7.49
C SER A 98 4.87 -6.15 -7.33
N LYS A 99 5.93 -5.38 -7.57
CA LYS A 99 7.31 -5.82 -7.49
C LYS A 99 8.00 -5.31 -6.22
N GLN A 100 7.24 -4.75 -5.27
CA GLN A 100 7.78 -4.29 -4.00
C GLN A 100 7.46 -5.34 -2.95
N ASN A 101 8.46 -5.66 -2.14
CA ASN A 101 8.29 -6.54 -1.00
C ASN A 101 7.47 -5.78 0.07
N THR A 102 6.33 -6.34 0.47
CA THR A 102 5.55 -5.90 1.64
C THR A 102 6.13 -6.53 2.91
N ALA A 103 5.87 -5.92 4.07
CA ALA A 103 6.31 -6.46 5.37
C ALA A 103 5.87 -7.92 5.58
N GLU A 104 4.66 -8.26 5.11
CA GLU A 104 4.13 -9.62 5.11
C GLU A 104 4.96 -10.55 4.20
N SER A 105 5.29 -10.11 2.99
CA SER A 105 6.10 -10.92 2.06
C SER A 105 7.57 -11.08 2.49
N THR A 106 8.10 -10.17 3.30
CA THR A 106 9.47 -10.30 3.85
C THR A 106 9.52 -11.24 5.05
N ALA A 107 8.41 -11.44 5.75
CA ALA A 107 8.32 -12.33 6.90
C ALA A 107 7.91 -13.76 6.51
N ASP A 108 7.36 -13.97 5.32
CA ASP A 108 6.94 -15.28 4.84
C ASP A 108 8.13 -16.14 4.36
N MET A 109 8.61 -17.01 5.25
CA MET A 109 9.65 -18.00 4.97
C MET A 109 9.07 -19.38 4.62
N SER A 110 7.75 -19.52 4.43
CA SER A 110 7.11 -20.83 4.16
C SER A 110 7.57 -21.47 2.85
N GLY A 111 7.97 -20.64 1.87
CA GLY A 111 8.58 -21.08 0.61
C GLY A 111 10.06 -21.47 0.70
N PHE A 112 10.73 -21.14 1.81
CA PHE A 112 12.15 -21.43 2.02
C PHE A 112 12.32 -22.86 2.55
N SER A 113 12.80 -23.76 1.69
CA SER A 113 13.13 -25.13 2.09
C SER A 113 14.61 -25.38 1.89
N TYR A 114 15.33 -25.57 3.00
CA TYR A 114 16.76 -25.89 2.99
C TYR A 114 17.06 -27.20 2.25
N LYS A 115 16.14 -28.18 2.35
CA LYS A 115 16.25 -29.48 1.66
C LYS A 115 16.18 -29.34 0.14
N LYS A 116 15.22 -28.56 -0.38
CA LYS A 116 15.11 -28.27 -1.83
C LYS A 116 16.28 -27.42 -2.34
N MET A 117 16.75 -26.47 -1.54
CA MET A 117 17.88 -25.60 -1.90
C MET A 117 19.19 -26.40 -1.98
N LYS A 118 19.44 -27.33 -1.05
CA LYS A 118 20.60 -28.24 -1.10
C LYS A 118 20.54 -29.23 -2.26
N GLU A 119 19.36 -29.73 -2.63
CA GLU A 119 19.20 -30.63 -3.77
C GLU A 119 19.49 -29.94 -5.12
N SER A 120 19.43 -28.60 -5.18
CA SER A 120 19.80 -27.79 -6.34
C SER A 120 21.20 -27.18 -6.29
N SER A 121 21.92 -27.34 -5.18
CA SER A 121 23.28 -26.84 -4.99
C SER A 121 24.25 -28.00 -5.01
N PHE A 122 24.81 -28.28 -6.20
CA PHE A 122 25.90 -29.24 -6.43
C PHE A 122 25.56 -30.72 -6.19
N GLY A 123 25.12 -31.42 -7.23
CA GLY A 123 25.16 -32.89 -7.29
C GLY A 123 23.91 -33.55 -7.87
N ASP A 124 24.05 -34.17 -9.04
CA ASP A 124 23.23 -35.29 -9.52
C ASP A 124 21.70 -35.15 -9.62
N ASN A 125 21.25 -34.34 -10.59
CA ASN A 125 20.17 -34.64 -11.54
C ASN A 125 19.39 -33.38 -11.93
N LYS A 126 19.83 -32.64 -12.96
CA LYS A 126 18.94 -31.80 -13.79
C LYS A 126 19.56 -31.23 -15.07
N ASN A 127 20.42 -32.00 -15.74
CA ASN A 127 20.70 -31.78 -17.17
C ASN A 127 19.57 -32.30 -18.07
N LYS A 128 18.34 -31.88 -17.78
CA LYS A 128 17.26 -31.81 -18.78
C LYS A 128 16.73 -30.39 -18.78
N LYS A 129 17.56 -29.45 -19.27
CA LYS A 129 17.03 -28.22 -19.88
C LYS A 129 15.90 -28.67 -20.79
N ALA A 130 14.68 -28.19 -20.57
CA ALA A 130 13.55 -28.48 -21.44
C ALA A 130 13.97 -28.10 -22.87
N LYS A 131 14.25 -29.10 -23.72
CA LYS A 131 14.64 -28.87 -25.10
C LYS A 131 13.48 -28.12 -25.76
N ARG A 132 13.73 -26.88 -26.17
CA ARG A 132 12.74 -26.08 -26.90
C ARG A 132 12.28 -26.91 -28.11
N PRO A 133 10.97 -27.11 -28.31
CA PRO A 133 10.49 -27.89 -29.45
C PRO A 133 11.01 -27.30 -30.76
N GLY A 134 11.31 -28.16 -31.72
CA GLY A 134 11.85 -27.78 -33.03
C GLY A 134 10.99 -26.76 -33.77
N LYS A 135 11.55 -26.09 -34.79
CA LYS A 135 10.88 -25.02 -35.55
C LYS A 135 9.53 -25.48 -36.13
N SER A 136 9.44 -26.71 -36.63
CA SER A 136 8.19 -27.31 -37.13
C SER A 136 7.09 -27.37 -36.07
N LYS A 137 7.39 -27.94 -34.89
CA LYS A 137 6.43 -28.03 -33.76
C LYS A 137 5.98 -26.67 -33.25
N ARG A 138 6.86 -25.66 -33.30
CA ARG A 138 6.51 -24.27 -32.91
C ARG A 138 5.61 -23.56 -33.90
N MET A 139 5.67 -23.93 -35.18
CA MET A 139 4.78 -23.37 -36.21
C MET A 139 3.42 -24.09 -36.23
N ALA A 140 3.39 -25.38 -35.90
CA ALA A 140 2.15 -26.15 -35.81
C ALA A 140 1.22 -25.65 -34.70
N SER A 141 1.76 -25.23 -33.54
CA SER A 141 0.96 -24.68 -32.43
C SER A 141 0.48 -23.24 -32.64
N ARG A 142 0.76 -22.63 -33.81
CA ARG A 142 0.35 -21.27 -34.17
C ARG A 142 -0.85 -21.23 -35.11
N ARG A 143 -1.33 -22.41 -35.55
CA ARG A 143 -2.60 -22.53 -36.28
C ARG A 143 -3.74 -22.69 -35.31
#